data_AF-A0A6B3GBU8-F1
#
_entry.id   AF-A0A6B3GBU8-F1
#
_cell.length_a   1.000
_cell.length_b   1.000
_cell.length_c   1.000
_cell.angle_alpha   90.00
_cell.angle_beta   90.00
_cell.angle_gamma   90.00
#
_symmetry.space_group_name_H-M   'P 1'
#
loop_
_entity.id
_entity.type
_entity.pdbx_description
1 polymer ?
#
loop_
_entity_poly.entity_id
_entity_poly.type
_entity_poly.pdbx_seq_one_letter_code
_entity_poly.pdbx_strand_id
1 'polypeptide(L)' 'MSDVYVRFVDLLVQGFGAEAGEVSDSTTFMDLELDSLALVELTIAAQQEFGVPIGDDELHAEDTMAHVAKVIEAKLVEV' A
#
# COMPACT_ATOMS: atom_id res chain seq x y z
N MET A 1 -1.32 1.31 -15.53
CA MET A 1 -0.93 1.20 -14.11
C MET A 1 -0.37 2.55 -13.71
N SER A 2 -0.85 3.11 -12.61
CA SER A 2 -0.34 4.41 -12.12
C SER A 2 1.05 4.21 -11.51
N ASP A 3 1.89 5.25 -11.57
CA ASP A 3 3.26 5.23 -11.03
C ASP A 3 3.26 4.91 -9.53
N VAL A 4 2.25 5.42 -8.81
CA VAL A 4 1.97 5.16 -7.39
C VAL A 4 1.78 3.67 -7.12
N TYR A 5 0.99 2.97 -7.96
CA TYR A 5 0.76 1.55 -7.80
C TYR A 5 2.05 0.75 -7.95
N VAL A 6 2.86 1.07 -8.97
CA VAL A 6 4.13 0.37 -9.20
C VAL A 6 5.07 0.54 -8.01
N ARG A 7 5.22 1.77 -7.50
CA ARG A 7 6.05 2.05 -6.32
C ARG A 7 5.50 1.39 -5.05
N PHE A 8 4.18 1.34 -4.90
CA PHE A 8 3.53 0.70 -3.75
C PHE A 8 3.75 -0.82 -3.74
N VAL A 9 3.58 -1.47 -4.89
CA VAL A 9 3.88 -2.90 -5.05
C VAL A 9 5.36 -3.17 -4.81
N ASP A 10 6.25 -2.32 -5.34
CA ASP A 10 7.69 -2.46 -5.12
C ASP A 10 8.07 -2.34 -3.63
N LEU A 11 7.42 -1.42 -2.90
CA LEU A 11 7.56 -1.27 -1.45
C LEU A 11 7.07 -2.51 -0.69
N LEU A 12 5.97 -3.15 -1.12
CA LEU A 12 5.50 -4.42 -0.56
C LEU A 12 6.50 -5.56 -0.81
N VAL A 13 7.03 -5.64 -2.03
CA VAL A 13 7.97 -6.70 -2.43
C VAL A 13 9.32 -6.54 -1.72
N GLN A 14 9.87 -5.33 -1.67
CA GLN A 14 11.18 -5.05 -1.09
C GLN A 14 11.14 -4.88 0.44
N GLY A 15 10.11 -4.23 0.96
CA GLY A 15 9.97 -3.93 2.39
C GLY A 15 9.37 -5.09 3.19
N PHE A 16 8.34 -5.73 2.64
CA PHE A 16 7.56 -6.76 3.34
C PHE A 16 7.80 -8.17 2.81
N GLY A 17 8.56 -8.32 1.73
CA GLY A 17 8.87 -9.62 1.14
C GLY A 17 7.69 -10.26 0.41
N ALA A 18 6.68 -9.47 0.03
CA ALA A 18 5.55 -9.97 -0.75
C ALA A 18 6.00 -10.44 -2.13
N GLU A 19 5.36 -11.47 -2.69
CA GLU A 19 5.65 -11.90 -4.05
C GLU A 19 4.89 -11.03 -5.05
N ALA A 20 5.61 -10.40 -5.99
CA ALA A 20 4.98 -9.58 -7.04
C ALA A 20 3.97 -10.34 -7.90
N GLY A 21 4.01 -11.68 -7.90
CA GLY A 21 3.03 -12.54 -8.58
C GLY A 21 1.71 -12.72 -7.80
N GLU A 22 1.74 -12.55 -6.47
CA GLU A 22 0.57 -12.67 -5.59
C GLU A 22 -0.14 -11.32 -5.40
N VAL A 23 0.60 -10.22 -5.57
CA VAL A 23 0.07 -8.86 -5.51
C VAL A 23 -0.68 -8.53 -6.81
N SER A 24 -2.01 -8.54 -6.72
CA SER A 24 -2.92 -8.11 -7.79
C SER A 24 -3.80 -6.94 -7.34
N ASP A 25 -4.42 -6.26 -8.31
CA ASP A 25 -5.35 -5.15 -8.06
C ASP A 25 -6.47 -5.49 -7.08
N SER A 26 -6.92 -6.75 -7.09
CA SER A 26 -7.99 -7.28 -6.23
C SER A 26 -7.49 -8.00 -4.98
N THR A 27 -6.17 -8.18 -4.83
CA THR A 27 -5.56 -8.79 -3.64
C THR A 27 -5.72 -7.83 -2.47
N THR A 28 -6.07 -8.38 -1.30
CA THR A 28 -6.16 -7.63 -0.05
C THR A 28 -4.90 -7.83 0.80
N PHE A 29 -4.68 -6.98 1.80
CA PHE A 29 -3.56 -7.21 2.73
C PHE A 29 -3.71 -8.49 3.55
N MET A 30 -4.95 -8.90 3.82
CA MET A 30 -5.26 -10.17 4.48
C MET A 30 -4.84 -11.36 3.62
N ASP A 31 -5.00 -11.27 2.29
CA ASP A 31 -4.53 -12.32 1.37
C ASP A 31 -3.00 -12.39 1.29
N LEU A 32 -2.31 -11.26 1.52
CA LEU A 32 -0.84 -11.20 1.62
C LEU A 32 -0.31 -11.63 3.00
N GLU A 33 -1.19 -12.11 3.88
CA GLU A 33 -0.86 -12.52 5.25
C GLU A 33 -0.09 -11.42 6.03
N LEU A 34 -0.36 -10.15 5.72
CA LEU A 34 0.25 -9.03 6.44
C LEU A 34 -0.39 -8.90 7.82
N ASP A 35 0.45 -9.05 8.84
CA ASP A 35 0.07 -8.81 10.23
C ASP A 35 -0.29 -7.34 10.48
N SER A 36 -1.03 -7.08 11.56
CA SER A 36 -1.37 -5.71 11.98
C SER A 36 -0.14 -4.81 12.20
N LEU A 37 0.99 -5.39 12.63
CA LEU A 37 2.24 -4.66 12.76
C LEU A 37 2.84 -4.30 11.39
N ALA A 38 2.77 -5.23 10.43
CA ALA A 38 3.23 -4.99 9.07
C ALA A 38 2.40 -3.88 8.39
N LEU A 39 1.08 -3.84 8.63
CA LEU A 39 0.22 -2.75 8.16
C LEU A 39 0.65 -1.38 8.73
N VAL A 40 0.98 -1.31 10.02
CA VAL A 40 1.47 -0.06 10.63
C VAL A 40 2.79 0.37 10.00
N GLU A 41 3.74 -0.55 9.83
CA GLU A 41 5.01 -0.27 9.16
C GLU A 41 4.81 0.13 7.70
N LEU A 42 3.87 -0.49 6.99
CA LEU A 42 3.52 -0.20 5.60
C LEU A 42 2.99 1.20 5.47
N THR A 43 2.08 1.61 6.35
CA THR A 43 1.54 2.97 6.40
C THR A 43 2.66 3.99 6.57
N ILE A 44 3.58 3.75 7.52
CA ILE A 44 4.73 4.64 7.75
C ILE A 44 5.68 4.68 6.55
N ALA A 45 5.98 3.53 5.96
CA ALA A 45 6.87 3.42 4.80
C ALA A 45 6.27 4.12 3.58
N ALA A 46 4.98 3.92 3.31
CA ALA A 46 4.25 4.60 2.24
C ALA A 46 4.22 6.12 2.46
N GLN A 47 3.95 6.59 3.68
CA GLN A 47 4.02 8.01 4.01
C GLN A 47 5.39 8.63 3.71
N GLN A 48 6.48 7.92 4.05
CA GLN A 48 7.84 8.39 3.78
C GLN A 48 8.19 8.35 2.27
N GLU A 49 7.77 7.30 1.57
CA GLU A 49 8.05 7.08 0.14
C GLU A 49 7.31 8.08 -0.76
N PHE A 50 6.05 8.37 -0.44
CA PHE A 50 5.19 9.26 -1.22
C PHE A 50 5.11 10.68 -0.65
N GLY A 51 5.54 10.90 0.60
CA GLY A 51 5.48 12.21 1.25
C GLY A 51 4.07 12.70 1.57
N VAL A 52 3.08 11.80 1.62
CA VAL A 52 1.69 12.12 1.92
C VAL A 52 1.28 11.55 3.28
N PRO A 53 0.49 12.28 4.09
CA PRO A 53 -0.05 11.75 5.34
C PRO A 53 -1.18 10.76 5.05
N ILE A 54 -0.95 9.49 5.41
CA ILE A 54 -1.94 8.40 5.31
C ILE A 54 -2.38 8.06 6.74
N GLY A 55 -3.65 8.26 7.05
CA GLY A 55 -4.18 7.91 8.37
C GLY A 55 -4.22 6.40 8.61
N ASP A 56 -4.10 5.97 9.86
CA ASP A 56 -4.26 4.57 10.26
C ASP A 56 -5.65 3.99 9.88
N ASP A 57 -6.67 4.86 9.78
CA ASP A 57 -8.03 4.51 9.33
C ASP A 57 -8.21 4.55 7.81
N GLU A 58 -7.15 4.82 7.02
CA GLU A 58 -7.23 4.84 5.55
C GLU A 58 -6.76 3.53 4.90
N LEU A 59 -6.10 2.66 5.68
CA LEU A 59 -5.61 1.36 5.24
C LEU A 59 -6.16 0.27 6.16
N HIS A 60 -7.10 -0.51 5.66
CA HIS A 60 -7.64 -1.66 6.37
C HIS A 60 -7.18 -2.97 5.74
N ALA A 61 -7.07 -4.02 6.55
CA ALA A 61 -6.63 -5.35 6.07
C ALA A 61 -7.50 -5.91 4.92
N GLU A 62 -8.76 -5.49 4.88
CA GLU A 62 -9.77 -5.84 3.86
C GLU A 62 -9.69 -4.98 2.59
N ASP A 63 -8.89 -3.91 2.58
CA ASP A 63 -8.71 -3.07 1.40
C ASP A 63 -7.85 -3.75 0.35
N THR A 64 -8.20 -3.47 -0.91
CA THR A 64 -7.47 -3.98 -2.07
C THR A 64 -6.29 -3.09 -2.42
N MET A 65 -5.23 -3.67 -3.01
CA MET A 65 -4.05 -2.92 -3.45
C MET A 65 -4.42 -1.76 -4.38
N ALA A 66 -5.38 -1.96 -5.28
CA ALA A 66 -5.84 -0.92 -6.19
C ALA A 66 -6.60 0.20 -5.47
N HIS A 67 -7.35 -0.10 -4.40
CA HIS A 67 -8.01 0.92 -3.60
C HIS A 67 -6.98 1.79 -2.89
N VAL A 68 -6.02 1.15 -2.22
CA VAL A 68 -4.96 1.83 -1.48
C VAL A 68 -4.12 2.72 -2.38
N ALA A 69 -3.66 2.19 -3.52
CA ALA A 69 -2.88 2.97 -4.47
C ALA A 69 -3.66 4.21 -4.95
N LYS A 70 -4.98 4.10 -5.14
CA LYS A 70 -5.83 5.25 -5.50
C LYS A 70 -5.95 6.28 -4.38
N VAL A 71 -6.06 5.85 -3.12
CA VAL A 71 -6.11 6.76 -1.96
C VAL A 71 -4.81 7.56 -1.88
N ILE A 72 -3.66 6.89 -2.03
CA ILE A 72 -2.34 7.54 -2.03
C ILE A 72 -2.21 8.49 -3.23
N GLU A 73 -2.61 8.05 -4.42
CA GLU A 73 -2.58 8.85 -5.64
C GLU A 73 -3.45 10.11 -5.52
N ALA A 74 -4.66 10.00 -4.97
CA ALA A 74 -5.54 11.14 -4.75
C ALA A 74 -4.89 12.21 -3.85
N LYS A 75 -4.22 11.79 -2.77
CA LYS A 75 -3.50 12.69 -1.87
C LYS A 75 -2.28 13.33 -2.51
N LEU A 76 -1.55 12.60 -3.35
CA LEU A 76 -0.38 13.11 -4.09
C LEU A 76 -0.74 14.22 -5.08
N VAL A 77 -1.98 14.25 -5.59
CA VAL A 77 -2.45 15.30 -6.50
C VAL A 77 -2.91 16.56 -5.76
N GLU A 78 -3.26 16.44 -4.47
CA GLU A 78 -3.69 17.58 -3.64
C GLU A 78 -2.53 18.38 -3.00
N VAL A 79 -1.29 17.88 -3.08
CA VAL A 79 -0.07 18.54 -2.58
C VAL A 79 0.70 19.29 -3.67
#